data_AF-A0A935LLQ9-F1
#
_entry.id   AF-A0A935LLQ9-F1
#
_cell.length_a   1.000
_cell.length_b   1.000
_cell.length_c   1.000
_cell.angle_alpha   90.00
_cell.angle_beta   90.00
_cell.angle_gamma   90.00
#
_symmetry.space_group_name_H-M   'P 1'
#
loop_
_entity.id
_entity.type
_entity.pdbx_description
1 polymer ?
#
loop_
_entity_poly.entity_id
_entity_poly.type
_entity_poly.pdbx_seq_one_letter_code
_entity_poly.pdbx_strand_id
1 'polypeptide(L)'
;MSTTGTSPAIAALPAPSSRSASITAVRWKCGAIISDRARLIGVDIEERARALAAAGTEILIGDQEDPGFLNQLAEKAGSIDILIDDGGHHMQQQVNTLLHLYPHIAANGVYLCEDLHTSYWEEFGGGLRQPQTFIEFSKRLIDKLNAFHSRDDELIADGYTASTQSMHYYDSMLVIEKRPRQPPQMVRAGTPFFPDLDERPSLKSGAT
;
A
#
# COMPACT_ATOMS: atom_id res chain seq x y z
N MET A 1 20.63 45.04 -50.20
CA MET A 1 21.40 43.97 -49.52
C MET A 1 20.49 43.36 -48.47
N SER A 2 19.86 42.25 -48.79
CA SER A 2 18.96 41.48 -47.92
C SER A 2 19.78 40.45 -47.16
N THR A 3 19.61 40.36 -45.84
CA THR A 3 20.12 39.23 -45.05
C THR A 3 18.97 38.66 -44.23
N THR A 4 18.34 37.63 -44.76
CA THR A 4 17.41 36.75 -44.06
C THR A 4 18.22 35.68 -43.34
N GLY A 5 18.30 35.76 -42.01
CA GLY A 5 18.84 34.69 -41.18
C GLY A 5 17.74 33.66 -40.88
N THR A 6 17.86 32.48 -41.47
CA THR A 6 17.06 31.30 -41.12
C THR A 6 17.65 30.65 -39.86
N SER A 7 16.88 30.63 -38.78
CA SER A 7 17.18 29.86 -37.58
C SER A 7 16.92 28.37 -37.85
N PRO A 8 17.80 27.43 -37.47
CA PRO A 8 17.54 26.01 -37.68
C PRO A 8 16.42 25.54 -36.74
N ALA A 9 15.43 24.88 -37.32
CA ALA A 9 14.36 24.23 -36.58
C ALA A 9 14.94 23.15 -35.66
N ILE A 10 14.80 23.34 -34.35
CA ILE A 10 15.02 22.29 -33.36
C ILE A 10 13.87 21.29 -33.56
N ALA A 11 14.21 20.09 -34.03
CA ALA A 11 13.26 18.99 -34.10
C ALA A 11 12.72 18.73 -32.69
N ALA A 12 11.42 18.93 -32.50
CA ALA A 12 10.74 18.55 -31.27
C ALA A 12 10.90 17.03 -31.10
N LEU A 13 11.48 16.62 -29.97
CA LEU A 13 11.47 15.23 -29.54
C LEU A 13 10.01 14.77 -29.39
N PRO A 14 9.66 13.54 -29.79
CA PRO A 14 8.31 13.03 -29.61
C PRO A 14 7.94 13.08 -28.12
N ALA A 15 6.70 13.47 -27.83
CA ALA A 15 6.16 13.44 -26.48
C ALA A 15 6.30 12.01 -25.91
N PRO A 16 6.71 11.86 -24.63
CA PRO A 16 6.79 10.54 -24.02
C PRO A 16 5.40 9.87 -24.05
N SER A 17 5.36 8.63 -24.49
CA SER A 17 4.18 7.78 -24.36
C SER A 17 3.82 7.63 -22.89
N SER A 18 2.55 7.87 -22.55
CA SER A 18 2.01 7.99 -21.19
C SER A 18 1.90 6.66 -20.42
N ARG A 19 2.93 5.82 -20.42
CA ARG A 19 2.96 4.55 -19.69
C ARG A 19 4.35 4.31 -19.09
N SER A 20 4.79 5.20 -18.21
CA SER A 20 5.95 4.95 -17.37
C SER A 20 5.45 4.24 -16.12
N ALA A 21 5.82 2.99 -15.91
CA ALA A 21 5.52 2.24 -14.70
C ALA A 21 6.83 1.81 -14.03
N SER A 22 7.25 2.55 -13.01
CA SER A 22 8.38 2.16 -12.16
C SER A 22 7.80 1.54 -10.89
N ILE A 23 8.24 0.37 -10.40
CA ILE A 23 8.05 0.02 -8.98
C ILE A 23 9.41 0.33 -8.39
N THR A 24 9.49 1.45 -7.72
CA THR A 24 10.73 1.82 -7.06
C THR A 24 10.81 1.06 -5.73
N ALA A 25 11.49 -0.08 -5.66
CA ALA A 25 12.12 -0.46 -4.39
C ALA A 25 13.32 0.48 -4.20
N VAL A 26 13.07 1.60 -3.52
CA VAL A 26 13.97 2.75 -3.50
C VAL A 26 15.32 2.44 -2.84
N ARG A 27 16.38 2.69 -3.62
CA ARG A 27 17.68 3.14 -3.11
C ARG A 27 17.55 4.61 -2.72
N TRP A 28 17.39 4.92 -1.43
CA TRP A 28 17.41 6.30 -0.96
C TRP A 28 18.86 6.73 -0.71
N LYS A 29 19.36 7.69 -1.50
CA LYS A 29 20.68 8.30 -1.31
C LYS A 29 20.55 9.58 -0.48
N CYS A 30 19.97 9.46 0.72
CA CYS A 30 20.19 10.39 1.83
C CYS A 30 20.80 9.57 2.95
N GLY A 31 21.98 9.97 3.44
CA GLY A 31 22.79 9.16 4.32
C GLY A 31 22.05 8.60 5.54
N ALA A 32 22.32 7.32 5.84
CA ALA A 32 22.20 6.67 7.15
C ALA A 32 20.95 5.83 7.53
N ILE A 33 19.98 5.52 6.65
CA ILE A 33 18.80 4.73 7.10
C ILE A 33 18.78 3.27 6.60
N ILE A 34 19.23 2.99 5.38
CA ILE A 34 19.26 1.62 4.84
C ILE A 34 20.68 1.06 5.00
N SER A 35 20.79 -0.10 5.69
CA SER A 35 22.04 -0.82 5.92
C SER A 35 22.79 -1.10 4.61
N ASP A 36 24.12 -1.04 4.63
CA ASP A 36 24.99 -1.43 3.51
C ASP A 36 24.86 -2.91 3.11
N ARG A 37 24.27 -3.72 4.00
CA ARG A 37 23.89 -5.13 3.77
C ARG A 37 22.51 -5.32 3.16
N ALA A 38 21.74 -4.25 2.91
CA ALA A 38 20.41 -4.38 2.33
C ALA A 38 20.49 -4.86 0.88
N ARG A 39 19.60 -5.78 0.52
CA ARG A 39 19.37 -6.18 -0.86
C ARG A 39 18.23 -5.32 -1.41
N LEU A 40 18.50 -4.58 -2.48
CA LEU A 40 17.53 -3.72 -3.16
C LEU A 40 17.14 -4.37 -4.50
N ILE A 41 15.84 -4.36 -4.82
CA ILE A 41 15.31 -4.93 -6.06
C ILE A 41 14.39 -3.90 -6.72
N GLY A 42 14.92 -3.08 -7.61
CA GLY A 42 14.12 -2.15 -8.40
C GLY A 42 13.39 -2.89 -9.54
N VAL A 43 12.21 -2.41 -9.90
CA VAL A 43 11.41 -2.92 -11.01
C VAL A 43 11.03 -1.76 -11.91
N ASP A 44 11.18 -1.92 -13.22
CA ASP A 44 10.75 -0.89 -14.17
C ASP A 44 10.31 -1.54 -15.47
N ILE A 45 9.36 -0.95 -16.18
CA ILE A 45 8.96 -1.43 -17.49
C ILE A 45 10.02 -1.13 -18.58
N GLU A 46 10.83 -0.10 -18.37
CA GLU A 46 11.80 0.40 -19.35
C GLU A 46 13.15 -0.31 -19.25
N GLU A 47 13.57 -1.00 -20.31
CA GLU A 47 14.83 -1.76 -20.37
C GLU A 47 16.07 -0.92 -20.00
N ARG A 48 16.05 0.39 -20.26
CA ARG A 48 17.14 1.32 -19.88
C ARG A 48 17.39 1.38 -18.37
N ALA A 49 16.39 1.06 -17.54
CA ALA A 49 16.52 1.06 -16.09
C ALA A 49 17.58 0.07 -15.60
N ARG A 50 17.91 -0.98 -16.37
CA ARG A 50 19.01 -1.90 -16.03
C ARG A 50 20.35 -1.21 -15.81
N ALA A 51 20.57 -0.05 -16.43
CA ALA A 51 21.78 0.75 -16.22
C ALA A 51 21.92 1.27 -14.77
N LEU A 52 20.86 1.25 -13.97
CA LEU A 52 20.85 1.65 -12.56
C LEU A 52 21.28 0.53 -11.60
N ALA A 53 21.44 -0.70 -12.11
CA ALA A 53 21.92 -1.81 -11.30
C ALA A 53 23.32 -1.53 -10.72
N ALA A 54 23.52 -1.95 -9.48
CA ALA A 54 24.76 -1.71 -8.74
C ALA A 54 25.00 -2.83 -7.71
N ALA A 55 26.16 -2.84 -7.04
CA ALA A 55 26.38 -3.77 -5.94
C ALA A 55 25.29 -3.61 -4.86
N GLY A 56 24.61 -4.71 -4.52
CA GLY A 56 23.47 -4.70 -3.59
C GLY A 56 22.14 -4.20 -4.19
N THR A 57 22.08 -3.88 -5.49
CA THR A 57 20.87 -3.42 -6.18
C THR A 57 20.65 -4.18 -7.48
N GLU A 58 19.61 -4.99 -7.52
CA GLU A 58 19.13 -5.66 -8.73
C GLU A 58 18.07 -4.79 -9.41
N ILE A 59 18.05 -4.78 -10.75
CA ILE A 59 16.97 -4.19 -11.53
C ILE A 59 16.31 -5.29 -12.36
N LEU A 60 15.00 -5.44 -12.19
CA LEU A 60 14.17 -6.35 -12.96
C LEU A 60 13.31 -5.53 -13.92
N ILE A 61 13.11 -6.07 -15.11
CA ILE A 61 12.27 -5.43 -16.11
C ILE A 61 10.96 -6.19 -16.20
N GLY A 62 9.85 -5.49 -16.01
CA GLY A 62 8.52 -6.10 -16.01
C GLY A 62 7.40 -5.10 -15.75
N ASP A 63 6.18 -5.57 -15.96
CA ASP A 63 4.96 -4.75 -15.86
C ASP A 63 4.19 -5.10 -14.58
N GLN A 64 3.79 -4.08 -13.84
CA GLN A 64 3.00 -4.20 -12.61
C GLN A 64 1.54 -4.54 -12.90
N GLU A 65 1.08 -4.29 -14.13
CA GLU A 65 -0.22 -4.76 -14.58
C GLU A 65 -0.24 -6.27 -14.84
N ASP A 66 0.92 -6.96 -14.89
CA ASP A 66 1.03 -8.40 -15.10
C ASP A 66 1.15 -9.17 -13.77
N PRO A 67 0.09 -9.86 -13.32
CA PRO A 67 0.13 -10.71 -12.13
C PRO A 67 1.17 -11.83 -12.21
N GLY A 68 1.44 -12.34 -13.41
CA GLY A 68 2.43 -13.40 -13.64
C GLY A 68 3.83 -12.92 -13.30
N PHE A 69 4.20 -11.73 -13.77
CA PHE A 69 5.43 -11.07 -13.39
C PHE A 69 5.49 -10.76 -11.89
N LEU A 70 4.42 -10.22 -11.29
CA LEU A 70 4.40 -9.92 -9.85
C LEU A 70 4.60 -11.17 -8.98
N ASN A 71 4.03 -12.31 -9.38
CA ASN A 71 4.26 -13.57 -8.67
C ASN A 71 5.72 -14.04 -8.79
N GLN A 72 6.33 -13.93 -9.98
CA GLN A 72 7.76 -14.25 -10.16
C GLN A 72 8.66 -13.31 -9.36
N LEU A 73 8.30 -12.03 -9.30
CA LEU A 73 8.98 -11.03 -8.47
C LEU A 73 8.92 -11.42 -6.99
N ALA A 74 7.75 -11.80 -6.50
CA ALA A 74 7.56 -12.24 -5.12
C ALA A 74 8.41 -13.47 -4.77
N GLU A 75 8.45 -14.47 -5.65
CA GLU A 75 9.30 -15.65 -5.51
C GLU A 75 10.79 -15.28 -5.48
N LYS A 76 11.23 -14.38 -6.36
CA LYS A 76 12.63 -13.93 -6.45
C LYS A 76 13.05 -13.05 -5.26
N ALA A 77 12.15 -12.20 -4.79
CA ALA A 77 12.39 -11.34 -3.64
C ALA A 77 12.48 -12.16 -2.35
N GLY A 78 11.60 -13.16 -2.18
CA GLY A 78 11.46 -13.90 -0.94
C GLY A 78 10.68 -13.07 0.09
N SER A 79 11.17 -13.00 1.33
CA SER A 79 10.54 -12.16 2.35
C SER A 79 10.93 -10.69 2.16
N ILE A 80 9.93 -9.81 2.10
CA ILE A 80 10.13 -8.38 1.82
C ILE A 80 10.01 -7.59 3.14
N ASP A 81 11.08 -6.94 3.58
CA ASP A 81 11.02 -6.09 4.78
C ASP A 81 10.26 -4.78 4.52
N ILE A 82 10.51 -4.16 3.36
CA ILE A 82 9.88 -2.91 2.94
C ILE A 82 9.48 -3.04 1.48
N LEU A 83 8.19 -2.85 1.18
CA LEU A 83 7.67 -2.76 -0.18
C LEU A 83 7.21 -1.33 -0.44
N ILE A 84 7.71 -0.73 -1.51
CA ILE A 84 7.31 0.62 -1.96
C ILE A 84 6.71 0.48 -3.36
N ASP A 85 5.50 1.00 -3.50
CA ASP A 85 4.76 1.13 -4.74
C ASP A 85 4.76 2.60 -5.15
N ASP A 86 5.81 2.96 -5.88
CA ASP A 86 6.05 4.27 -6.49
C ASP A 86 6.03 4.10 -8.01
N GLY A 87 4.82 3.76 -8.44
CA GLY A 87 4.36 3.07 -9.63
C GLY A 87 4.47 3.77 -10.99
N GLY A 88 3.68 3.26 -11.93
CA GLY A 88 3.06 4.10 -12.97
C GLY A 88 1.76 4.74 -12.50
N HIS A 89 1.37 4.50 -11.24
CA HIS A 89 0.25 5.10 -10.52
C HIS A 89 -1.13 4.86 -11.16
N HIS A 90 -1.23 3.97 -12.15
CA HIS A 90 -2.51 3.50 -12.65
C HIS A 90 -3.20 2.64 -11.58
N MET A 91 -4.52 2.78 -11.46
CA MET A 91 -5.28 2.15 -10.37
C MET A 91 -5.11 0.63 -10.33
N GLN A 92 -5.07 -0.01 -11.50
CA GLN A 92 -4.88 -1.45 -11.58
C GLN A 92 -3.46 -1.88 -11.15
N GLN A 93 -2.44 -1.09 -11.44
CA GLN A 93 -1.06 -1.34 -11.00
C GLN A 93 -0.97 -1.34 -9.47
N GLN A 94 -1.44 -0.27 -8.83
CA GLN A 94 -1.38 -0.16 -7.36
C GLN A 94 -2.19 -1.28 -6.68
N VAL A 95 -3.38 -1.60 -7.20
CA VAL A 95 -4.20 -2.71 -6.70
C VAL A 95 -3.49 -4.05 -6.85
N ASN A 96 -2.93 -4.35 -8.03
CA ASN A 96 -2.22 -5.59 -8.29
C ASN A 96 -0.99 -5.73 -7.40
N THR A 97 -0.17 -4.69 -7.27
CA THR A 97 1.02 -4.68 -6.41
C THR A 97 0.66 -5.05 -4.98
N LEU A 98 -0.36 -4.40 -4.40
CA LEU A 98 -0.82 -4.73 -3.05
C LEU A 98 -1.31 -6.18 -2.98
N LEU A 99 -2.17 -6.62 -3.91
CA LEU A 99 -2.75 -7.97 -3.85
C LEU A 99 -1.70 -9.08 -3.96
N HIS A 100 -0.72 -8.92 -4.84
CA HIS A 100 0.25 -9.96 -5.16
C HIS A 100 1.48 -9.94 -4.25
N LEU A 101 1.95 -8.77 -3.82
CA LEU A 101 3.21 -8.68 -3.07
C LEU A 101 3.00 -8.51 -1.55
N TYR A 102 1.87 -7.96 -1.09
CA TYR A 102 1.60 -7.79 0.35
C TYR A 102 1.66 -9.10 1.17
N PRO A 103 1.23 -10.27 0.65
CA PRO A 103 1.39 -11.54 1.35
C PRO A 103 2.86 -11.91 1.63
N HIS A 104 3.79 -11.44 0.80
CA HIS A 104 5.23 -11.74 0.89
C HIS A 104 6.01 -10.76 1.77
N ILE A 105 5.36 -9.67 2.22
CA ILE A 105 5.95 -8.77 3.21
C ILE A 105 6.11 -9.50 4.54
N ALA A 106 7.30 -9.35 5.13
CA ALA A 106 7.70 -9.92 6.41
C ALA A 106 6.71 -9.59 7.52
N ALA A 107 6.72 -10.40 8.59
CA ALA A 107 5.80 -10.25 9.71
C ALA A 107 5.87 -8.88 10.39
N ASN A 108 7.01 -8.19 10.34
CA ASN A 108 7.19 -6.83 10.88
C ASN A 108 7.52 -5.81 9.77
N GLY A 109 7.24 -6.16 8.52
CA GLY A 109 7.54 -5.32 7.37
C GLY A 109 6.48 -4.26 7.11
N VAL A 110 6.73 -3.42 6.13
CA VAL A 110 5.89 -2.27 5.79
C VAL A 110 5.63 -2.23 4.28
N TYR A 111 4.38 -1.93 3.92
CA TYR A 111 3.99 -1.53 2.56
C TYR A 111 3.77 -0.02 2.52
N LEU A 112 4.24 0.62 1.46
CA LEU A 112 4.00 2.03 1.15
C LEU A 112 3.47 2.13 -0.27
N CYS A 113 2.42 2.92 -0.47
CA CYS A 113 1.94 3.31 -1.79
C CYS A 113 1.98 4.83 -1.89
N GLU A 114 2.73 5.34 -2.86
CA GLU A 114 2.88 6.77 -3.15
C GLU A 114 1.86 7.23 -4.21
N ASP A 115 1.74 8.54 -4.36
CA ASP A 115 0.91 9.21 -5.36
C ASP A 115 -0.57 8.79 -5.39
N LEU A 116 -1.19 8.65 -4.21
CA LEU A 116 -2.61 8.31 -4.12
C LEU A 116 -3.54 9.34 -4.75
N HIS A 117 -3.07 10.57 -4.96
CA HIS A 117 -3.84 11.61 -5.65
C HIS A 117 -4.27 11.20 -7.06
N THR A 118 -3.55 10.30 -7.75
CA THR A 118 -3.94 9.78 -9.07
C THR A 118 -5.24 8.98 -9.02
N SER A 119 -5.67 8.51 -7.84
CA SER A 119 -7.01 7.95 -7.62
C SER A 119 -8.15 8.93 -7.95
N TYR A 120 -7.86 10.21 -8.08
CA TYR A 120 -8.84 11.23 -8.43
C TYR A 120 -8.72 11.72 -9.89
N TRP A 121 -7.75 11.22 -10.66
CA TRP A 121 -7.42 11.70 -12.01
C TRP A 121 -7.84 10.68 -13.08
N GLU A 122 -8.66 11.11 -14.04
CA GLU A 122 -9.28 10.23 -15.05
C GLU A 122 -8.22 9.52 -15.91
N GLU A 123 -7.13 10.20 -16.26
CA GLU A 123 -6.04 9.67 -17.09
C GLU A 123 -5.29 8.49 -16.47
N PHE A 124 -5.37 8.33 -15.13
CA PHE A 124 -4.82 7.17 -14.41
C PHE A 124 -5.86 6.08 -14.12
N GLY A 125 -7.07 6.21 -14.68
CA GLY A 125 -8.23 5.37 -14.36
C GLY A 125 -8.95 5.78 -13.07
N GLY A 126 -8.66 6.98 -12.58
CA GLY A 126 -9.17 7.54 -11.34
C GLY A 126 -10.54 8.20 -11.46
N GLY A 127 -11.01 8.71 -10.32
CA GLY A 127 -12.22 9.53 -10.19
C GLY A 127 -12.77 9.48 -8.78
N LEU A 128 -13.31 10.61 -8.30
CA LEU A 128 -13.81 10.71 -6.93
C LEU A 128 -14.88 9.62 -6.65
N ARG A 129 -14.61 8.76 -5.66
CA ARG A 129 -15.47 7.64 -5.23
C ARG A 129 -15.71 6.56 -6.29
N GLN A 130 -14.84 6.48 -7.30
CA GLN A 130 -14.91 5.41 -8.28
C GLN A 130 -14.42 4.09 -7.64
N PRO A 131 -15.23 3.00 -7.63
CA PRO A 131 -14.92 1.77 -6.88
C PRO A 131 -13.64 1.05 -7.32
N GLN A 132 -13.19 1.27 -8.55
CA GLN A 132 -11.97 0.70 -9.13
C GLN A 132 -10.69 1.43 -8.70
N THR A 133 -10.81 2.59 -8.05
CA THR A 133 -9.64 3.36 -7.60
C THR A 133 -8.93 2.67 -6.45
N PHE A 134 -7.62 2.92 -6.34
CA PHE A 134 -6.85 2.40 -5.23
C PHE A 134 -7.32 2.97 -3.88
N ILE A 135 -7.76 4.24 -3.82
CA ILE A 135 -8.37 4.80 -2.60
C ILE A 135 -9.63 4.04 -2.17
N GLU A 136 -10.59 3.78 -3.08
CA GLU A 136 -11.80 3.03 -2.70
C GLU A 136 -11.52 1.54 -2.45
N PHE A 137 -10.56 0.96 -3.17
CA PHE A 137 -10.06 -0.39 -2.88
C PHE A 137 -9.44 -0.49 -1.48
N SER A 138 -8.52 0.40 -1.13
CA SER A 138 -7.83 0.37 0.17
C SER A 138 -8.77 0.68 1.35
N LYS A 139 -9.79 1.53 1.18
CA LYS A 139 -10.82 1.74 2.21
C LYS A 139 -11.54 0.45 2.62
N ARG A 140 -11.78 -0.47 1.69
CA ARG A 140 -12.38 -1.78 2.00
C ARG A 140 -11.49 -2.65 2.88
N LEU A 141 -10.18 -2.39 2.92
CA LEU A 141 -9.26 -3.08 3.81
C LEU A 141 -9.43 -2.65 5.27
N ILE A 142 -10.08 -1.52 5.55
CA ILE A 142 -10.40 -1.08 6.92
C ILE A 142 -11.35 -2.08 7.59
N ASP A 143 -12.30 -2.64 6.85
CA ASP A 143 -13.20 -3.68 7.38
C ASP A 143 -12.39 -4.95 7.70
N LYS A 144 -11.50 -5.36 6.80
CA LYS A 144 -10.58 -6.49 7.06
C LYS A 144 -9.67 -6.25 8.27
N LEU A 145 -9.14 -5.05 8.45
CA LEU A 145 -8.33 -4.68 9.60
C LEU A 145 -9.07 -4.94 10.93
N ASN A 146 -10.39 -4.74 10.91
CA ASN A 146 -11.28 -4.86 12.07
C ASN A 146 -12.06 -6.19 12.14
N ALA A 147 -11.83 -7.14 11.23
CA ALA A 147 -12.65 -8.34 11.11
C ALA A 147 -12.68 -9.20 12.39
N PHE A 148 -11.63 -9.19 13.22
CA PHE A 148 -11.66 -9.86 14.54
C PHE A 148 -12.72 -9.31 15.52
N HIS A 149 -13.27 -8.12 15.28
CA HIS A 149 -14.32 -7.51 16.09
C HIS A 149 -15.73 -7.76 15.53
N SER A 150 -15.84 -8.31 14.33
CA SER A 150 -17.12 -8.57 13.69
C SER A 150 -17.91 -9.64 14.44
N ARG A 151 -19.24 -9.47 14.48
CA ARG A 151 -20.20 -10.53 14.82
C ARG A 151 -21.02 -10.97 13.62
N ASP A 152 -20.74 -10.38 12.46
CA ASP A 152 -21.35 -10.70 11.19
C ASP A 152 -20.55 -11.82 10.51
N ASP A 153 -21.25 -12.87 10.09
CA ASP A 153 -20.67 -14.04 9.44
C ASP A 153 -20.13 -13.71 8.02
N GLU A 154 -20.54 -12.58 7.43
CA GLU A 154 -20.04 -12.13 6.12
C GLU A 154 -18.62 -11.52 6.20
N LEU A 155 -18.22 -10.94 7.34
CA LEU A 155 -16.90 -10.34 7.53
C LEU A 155 -15.96 -11.32 8.25
N ILE A 156 -15.36 -12.21 7.45
CA ILE A 156 -14.49 -13.28 7.93
C ILE A 156 -13.05 -12.77 8.08
N ALA A 157 -12.46 -12.99 9.26
CA ALA A 157 -11.05 -12.73 9.49
C ALA A 157 -10.16 -13.61 8.61
N ASP A 158 -9.24 -12.99 7.88
CA ASP A 158 -8.36 -13.62 6.90
C ASP A 158 -6.86 -13.38 7.21
N GLY A 159 -5.99 -13.78 6.28
CA GLY A 159 -4.55 -13.54 6.40
C GLY A 159 -4.18 -12.06 6.52
N TYR A 160 -4.96 -11.15 5.92
CA TYR A 160 -4.77 -9.71 6.08
C TYR A 160 -5.09 -9.29 7.52
N THR A 161 -6.22 -9.74 8.06
CA THR A 161 -6.65 -9.49 9.45
C THR A 161 -5.60 -9.96 10.45
N ALA A 162 -5.07 -11.17 10.25
CA ALA A 162 -4.10 -11.81 11.14
C ALA A 162 -2.66 -11.26 11.00
N SER A 163 -2.37 -10.43 9.99
CA SER A 163 -1.01 -9.95 9.74
C SER A 163 -0.86 -8.43 9.63
N THR A 164 -1.95 -7.65 9.67
CA THR A 164 -1.92 -6.19 9.50
C THR A 164 -2.18 -5.47 10.81
N GLN A 165 -1.21 -4.69 11.29
CA GLN A 165 -1.31 -3.90 12.52
C GLN A 165 -2.10 -2.62 12.34
N SER A 166 -1.79 -1.87 11.29
CA SER A 166 -2.20 -0.47 11.13
C SER A 166 -2.20 -0.08 9.66
N MET A 167 -3.06 0.88 9.33
CA MET A 167 -3.09 1.59 8.06
C MET A 167 -3.02 3.09 8.36
N HIS A 168 -2.07 3.80 7.75
CA HIS A 168 -1.86 5.23 7.94
C HIS A 168 -2.02 5.94 6.60
N TYR A 169 -2.97 6.86 6.51
CA TYR A 169 -3.14 7.72 5.35
C TYR A 169 -2.51 9.08 5.62
N TYR A 170 -1.59 9.46 4.74
CA TYR A 170 -0.99 10.79 4.68
C TYR A 170 -1.43 11.48 3.39
N ASP A 171 -1.04 12.75 3.23
CA ASP A 171 -1.25 13.43 1.95
C ASP A 171 -0.55 12.62 0.83
N SER A 172 -1.36 12.11 -0.10
CA SER A 172 -0.94 11.29 -1.22
C SER A 172 -0.22 9.96 -0.92
N MET A 173 -0.35 9.41 0.29
CA MET A 173 0.38 8.18 0.63
C MET A 173 -0.40 7.28 1.58
N LEU A 174 -0.28 5.97 1.39
CA LEU A 174 -0.78 4.94 2.31
C LEU A 174 0.40 4.11 2.81
N VAL A 175 0.50 3.97 4.13
CA VAL A 175 1.45 3.08 4.79
C VAL A 175 0.68 2.00 5.54
N ILE A 176 1.02 0.73 5.30
CA ILE A 176 0.43 -0.42 5.97
C ILE A 176 1.53 -1.18 6.71
N GLU A 177 1.40 -1.29 8.03
CA GLU A 177 2.38 -1.98 8.88
C GLU A 177 1.90 -3.40 9.18
N LYS A 178 2.78 -4.38 9.00
CA LYS A 178 2.50 -5.76 9.37
C LYS A 178 2.94 -6.07 10.78
N ARG A 179 2.09 -6.83 11.49
CA ARG A 179 2.40 -7.58 12.72
C ARG A 179 1.51 -8.82 12.79
N PRO A 180 2.01 -9.95 13.29
CA PRO A 180 1.14 -11.05 13.68
C PRO A 180 0.11 -10.58 14.71
N ARG A 181 -1.17 -10.83 14.44
CA ARG A 181 -2.30 -10.48 15.30
C ARG A 181 -3.10 -11.74 15.61
N GLN A 182 -3.74 -11.70 16.76
CA GLN A 182 -4.69 -12.71 17.22
C GLN A 182 -6.01 -12.01 17.57
N PRO A 183 -7.13 -12.75 17.59
CA PRO A 183 -8.39 -12.21 18.08
C PRO A 183 -8.23 -11.58 19.47
N PRO A 184 -8.82 -10.41 19.73
CA PRO A 184 -8.73 -9.76 21.03
C PRO A 184 -9.43 -10.61 22.10
N GLN A 185 -8.84 -10.66 23.29
CA GLN A 185 -9.44 -11.33 24.44
C GLN A 185 -10.16 -10.30 25.32
N MET A 186 -11.43 -10.54 25.60
CA MET A 186 -12.17 -9.75 26.58
C MET A 186 -11.80 -10.22 27.99
N VAL A 187 -10.99 -9.43 28.68
CA VAL A 187 -10.63 -9.67 30.07
C VAL A 187 -11.47 -8.76 30.96
N ARG A 188 -12.28 -9.34 31.85
CA ARG A 188 -12.94 -8.61 32.93
C ARG A 188 -12.06 -8.67 34.17
N ALA A 189 -11.65 -7.51 34.67
CA ALA A 189 -10.84 -7.39 35.88
C ALA A 189 -11.43 -6.31 36.81
N GLY A 190 -11.19 -6.47 38.11
CA GLY A 190 -11.71 -5.59 39.16
C GLY A 190 -13.10 -5.96 39.68
N THR A 191 -13.49 -5.31 40.77
CA THR A 191 -14.84 -5.40 41.34
C THR A 191 -15.58 -4.12 40.99
N PRO A 192 -16.74 -4.18 40.31
CA PRO A 192 -17.56 -2.99 40.10
C PRO A 192 -17.89 -2.37 41.46
N PHE A 193 -17.53 -1.10 41.66
CA PHE A 193 -17.87 -0.34 42.85
C PHE A 193 -18.63 0.90 42.43
N PHE A 194 -19.92 0.91 42.72
CA PHE A 194 -20.80 2.04 42.46
C PHE A 194 -21.41 2.46 43.79
N PRO A 195 -20.81 3.45 44.49
CA PRO A 195 -21.24 3.83 45.84
C PRO A 195 -22.71 4.26 45.91
N ASP A 196 -23.26 4.80 44.81
CA ASP A 196 -24.63 5.34 44.77
C ASP A 196 -25.68 4.32 44.23
N LEU A 197 -25.29 3.07 43.95
CA LEU A 197 -26.22 2.04 43.47
C LEU A 197 -26.77 1.12 44.57
N ASP A 198 -26.11 1.07 45.73
CA ASP A 198 -26.61 0.33 46.90
C ASP A 198 -27.78 1.05 47.62
N GLU A 199 -28.03 2.32 47.29
CA GLU A 199 -29.14 3.11 47.86
C GLU A 199 -30.42 3.09 47.00
N ARG A 200 -30.47 2.39 45.86
CA ARG A 200 -31.72 2.33 45.08
C ARG A 200 -32.79 1.62 45.93
N PRO A 201 -33.93 2.28 46.23
CA PRO A 201 -35.00 1.61 46.93
C PRO A 201 -35.43 0.39 46.12
N SER A 202 -35.53 -0.76 46.78
CA SER A 202 -36.11 -1.96 46.19
C SER A 202 -37.41 -1.57 45.50
N LEU A 203 -37.52 -1.80 44.18
CA LEU A 203 -38.79 -1.71 43.47
C LEU A 203 -39.78 -2.58 44.24
N LYS A 204 -40.70 -1.93 44.97
CA LYS A 204 -41.82 -2.65 45.57
C LYS A 204 -42.54 -3.32 44.41
N SER A 205 -42.57 -4.64 44.41
CA SER A 205 -43.47 -5.41 43.58
C SER A 205 -44.88 -4.95 43.93
N GLY A 206 -45.44 -4.06 43.13
CA GLY A 206 -46.82 -3.66 43.19
C GLY A 206 -47.66 -4.87 42.80
N ALA A 207 -48.14 -5.57 43.82
CA ALA A 207 -49.27 -6.47 43.69
C ALA A 207 -50.55 -5.65 43.49
N THR A 208 -51.48 -6.30 42.79
CA THR A 208 -52.86 -5.93 42.38
C THR A 208 -53.01 -4.88 41.30
#